data_AF-A0ABD5LWB8-F1
#
_entry.id   AF-A0ABD5LWB8-F1
#
_cell.length_a   1.000
_cell.length_b   1.000
_cell.length_c   1.000
_cell.angle_alpha   90.00
_cell.angle_beta   90.00
_cell.angle_gamma   90.00
#
_symmetry.space_group_name_H-M   'P 1'
#
loop_
_entity.id
_entity.type
_entity.pdbx_description
1 polymer ?
#
loop_
_entity_poly.entity_id
_entity_poly.type
_entity_poly.pdbx_seq_one_letter_code
_entity_poly.pdbx_strand_id
1 'polypeptide(L)' 'MYKTILVPIDIDEDNLLNKAITLVENIAKREDPYVHFFVCFTKVATIFLLSLSDEWRST' A
#
# COMPACT_ATOMS: atom_id res chain seq x y z
N MET A 1 -3.64 12.81 -18.33
CA MET A 1 -2.53 11.88 -18.59
C MET A 1 -1.68 11.78 -17.34
N TYR A 2 -1.56 10.59 -16.78
CA TYR A 2 -0.72 10.32 -15.62
C TYR A 2 0.75 10.35 -16.04
N LYS A 3 1.59 11.09 -15.31
CA LYS A 3 3.05 11.08 -15.52
C LYS A 3 3.75 10.05 -14.64
N THR A 4 3.15 9.75 -13.49
CA THR A 4 3.72 8.87 -12.47
C THR A 4 2.60 8.16 -11.73
N ILE A 5 2.80 6.88 -11.43
CA ILE A 5 1.90 6.03 -10.66
C ILE A 5 2.69 5.43 -9.50
N LEU A 6 2.15 5.52 -8.28
CA LEU A 6 2.66 4.82 -7.12
C LEU A 6 1.76 3.62 -6.81
N VAL A 7 2.36 2.44 -6.70
CA VAL A 7 1.66 1.18 -6.45
C VAL A 7 2.15 0.62 -5.12
N PRO A 8 1.37 0.77 -4.03
CA PRO A 8 1.67 0.08 -2.79
C PRO A 8 1.47 -1.42 -2.97
N ILE A 9 2.46 -2.20 -2.57
CA ILE A 9 2.46 -3.65 -2.56
C ILE A 9 2.47 -4.10 -1.11
N ASP A 10 1.51 -4.92 -0.76
CA ASP A 10 1.59 -5.82 0.38
C ASP A 10 2.11 -7.17 -0.16
N ILE A 11 3.25 -7.63 0.37
CA ILE A 11 3.90 -8.85 -0.12
C ILE A 11 3.23 -10.13 0.38
N ASP A 12 2.38 -10.01 1.40
CA ASP A 12 1.69 -11.14 2.00
C ASP A 12 0.26 -11.33 1.43
N GLU A 13 -0.20 -10.44 0.53
CA GLU A 13 -1.57 -10.42 0.00
C GLU A 13 -1.60 -10.48 -1.55
N ASP A 14 -1.62 -11.70 -2.08
CA ASP A 14 -1.57 -11.97 -3.52
C ASP A 14 -2.80 -11.48 -4.30
N ASN A 15 -3.99 -11.48 -3.69
CA ASN A 15 -5.23 -11.17 -4.40
C ASN A 15 -5.33 -9.68 -4.77
N LEU A 16 -4.95 -8.80 -3.83
CA LEU A 16 -4.91 -7.36 -4.08
C LEU A 16 -3.78 -7.00 -5.04
N LEU A 17 -2.63 -7.66 -4.91
CA LEU A 17 -1.48 -7.48 -5.80
C LEU A 17 -1.85 -7.78 -7.26
N ASN A 18 -2.47 -8.93 -7.53
CA ASN A 18 -2.84 -9.33 -8.89
C ASN A 18 -3.84 -8.36 -9.54
N LYS A 19 -4.79 -7.82 -8.77
CA LYS A 19 -5.74 -6.80 -9.27
C LYS A 19 -5.05 -5.47 -9.54
N ALA A 20 -4.16 -5.04 -8.65
CA ALA A 20 -3.41 -3.79 -8.79
C ALA A 20 -2.49 -3.82 -10.02
N ILE A 21 -1.76 -4.92 -10.23
CA ILE A 21 -0.90 -5.10 -11.41
C ILE A 21 -1.71 -4.98 -12.70
N THR A 22 -2.84 -5.69 -12.80
CA THR A 22 -3.70 -5.66 -14.00
C THR A 22 -4.17 -4.24 -14.34
N LEU A 23 -4.54 -3.46 -13.33
CA LEU A 23 -4.96 -2.07 -13.49
C LEU A 23 -3.81 -1.18 -13.98
N VAL A 24 -2.64 -1.30 -13.33
CA VAL A 24 -1.47 -0.51 -13.65
C VAL A 24 -0.95 -0.80 -15.05
N GLU A 25 -0.94 -2.07 -15.48
CA GLU A 25 -0.57 -2.44 -16.85
C GLU A 25 -1.49 -1.81 -17.90
N ASN A 26 -2.80 -1.81 -17.65
CA ASN A 26 -3.78 -1.22 -18.57
C ASN A 26 -3.60 0.29 -18.71
N ILE A 27 -3.24 0.98 -17.62
CA ILE A 27 -2.94 2.42 -17.66
C ILE A 27 -1.59 2.64 -18.34
N ALA A 28 -0.57 1.83 -18.03
CA ALA A 28 0.77 1.99 -18.55
C ALA A 28 0.84 1.83 -20.07
N LYS A 29 0.07 0.88 -20.64
CA LYS A 29 -0.05 0.69 -22.09
C LYS A 29 -0.67 1.88 -22.82
N ARG A 30 -1.47 2.71 -22.14
CA ARG A 30 -2.20 3.83 -22.74
C ARG A 30 -1.46 5.15 -22.59
N GLU A 31 -0.77 5.32 -21.46
CA GLU A 31 -0.30 6.63 -21.03
C GLU A 31 1.21 6.71 -20.77
N ASP A 32 1.95 5.61 -20.89
CA ASP A 32 3.40 5.52 -20.65
C ASP A 32 3.91 6.28 -19.40
N PRO A 33 3.27 6.09 -18.22
CA PRO A 33 3.68 6.74 -16.98
C PRO A 33 4.88 6.04 -16.34
N TYR A 34 5.65 6.78 -15.53
CA TYR A 34 6.62 6.18 -14.61
C TYR A 34 5.90 5.43 -13.49
N VAL A 35 6.15 4.12 -13.33
CA VAL A 35 5.52 3.29 -12.29
C VAL A 35 6.52 3.01 -11.17
N HIS A 36 6.17 3.37 -9.94
CA HIS A 36 6.94 3.06 -8.74
C HIS A 36 6.18 2.06 -7.87
N PHE A 37 6.83 0.95 -7.53
CA PHE A 37 6.31 -0.01 -6.57
C PHE A 37 6.87 0.27 -5.18
N PHE A 38 6.02 0.23 -4.16
CA PHE A 38 6.39 0.52 -2.78
C PHE A 38 5.91 -0.59 -1.85
N VAL A 39 6.83 -1.19 -1.10
CA VAL A 39 6.51 -2.20 -0.08
C VAL A 39 6.76 -1.60 1.30
N CYS A 40 5.78 -1.69 2.19
CA CYS A 40 5.91 -1.25 3.58
C CYS A 40 6.11 -2.46 4.50
N PHE A 41 7.31 -2.62 5.05
CA PHE A 41 7.55 -3.61 6.09
C PHE A 41 7.15 -3.03 7.45
N THR A 42 6.00 -3.42 7.96
CA THR A 42 5.53 -3.00 9.28
C THR A 42 6.25 -3.79 10.37
N LYS A 43 7.24 -3.17 11.04
CA LYS A 43 7.81 -3.69 12.30
C LYS A 43 7.03 -3.23 13.55
N VAL A 44 5.93 -2.49 13.40
CA VAL A 44 5.39 -1.62 14.47
C VAL A 44 3.86 -1.68 14.60
N ALA A 45 3.26 -2.88 14.67
CA ALA A 45 1.84 -3.00 15.02
C ALA A 45 1.61 -3.20 16.53
N THR A 46 2.56 -3.81 17.25
CA THR A 46 2.33 -4.19 18.67
C THR A 46 2.51 -3.03 19.65
N ILE A 47 3.41 -2.08 19.37
CA ILE A 47 3.73 -0.99 20.33
C ILE A 47 2.70 0.15 20.28
N PHE A 48 2.12 0.46 19.12
CA PHE A 48 1.16 1.56 18.98
C PHE A 48 -0.23 1.21 19.52
N LEU A 49 -0.67 -0.06 19.41
CA LEU A 49 -1.95 -0.52 19.95
C LEU A 49 -1.97 -0.55 21.49
N LEU A 50 -0.85 -0.89 22.14
CA LEU A 50 -0.74 -0.84 23.60
C LEU A 50 -0.82 0.62 24.10
N SER A 51 -0.10 1.54 23.45
CA SER A 51 -0.15 2.98 23.77
C SER A 51 -1.55 3.57 23.65
N LEU A 52 -2.33 3.16 22.63
CA LEU A 52 -3.70 3.63 22.45
C LEU A 52 -4.68 2.94 23.41
N SER A 53 -4.41 1.73 23.88
CA SER A 53 -5.31 1.03 24.81
C SER A 53 -5.32 1.62 26.22
N ASP A 54 -4.23 2.27 26.63
CA ASP A 54 -4.12 2.91 27.94
C ASP A 54 -4.77 4.32 27.96
N GLU A 55 -4.73 5.05 26.84
CA GLU A 55 -5.28 6.41 26.76
C GLU A 55 -6.82 6.45 26.86
N TRP A 56 -7.52 5.40 26.44
CA TRP A 56 -8.99 5.34 26.47
C TRP A 56 -9.59 4.84 27.80
N ARG A 57 -8.78 4.44 28.79
CA ARG A 57 -9.26 3.98 30.10
C ARG A 57 -9.36 5.09 31.16
N SER A 58 -9.09 6.34 30.80
CA SER A 58 -9.02 7.47 31.75
C SER A 58 -10.07 8.57 31.59
N THR A 59 -11.12 8.35 30.80
CA THR A 59 -12.28 9.26 30.69
C THR A 59 -13.59 8.59 31.10
#